data_AF-A7S8J9-F1
#
_entry.id   AF-A7S8J9-F1
#
_cell.length_a   1.000
_cell.length_b   1.000
_cell.length_c   1.000
_cell.angle_alpha   90.00
_cell.angle_beta   90.00
_cell.angle_gamma   90.00
#
_symmetry.space_group_name_H-M   'P 1'
#
loop_
_entity.id
_entity.type
_entity.pdbx_description
1 polymer ?
#
loop_
_entity_poly.entity_id
_entity_poly.type
_entity_poly.pdbx_seq_one_letter_code
_entity_poly.pdbx_strand_id
1 'polypeptide(L)'
;FHTILLAGLFICLGCTRTFLIKFSMRDGGYDYLPVTVNVMAEFIKFVFCLSISFYILLYKGKLFDIISFAGIQWLQLFKWSVPGLLYFFDNLLGFYILVNLSPVNWVIFILWNISLSGQLMSEYLLNLIFVLQAVYSLMGNFVIITTAILFRIVLKRKLSRTQWASLVILFLSIVALSNQNPDTGQLKHHQHVVQDKPSEDVDMPEICRRVLVAENYTSVAEVETSSFQMNKGHVLVLIQCLMSSSANIYNEKIFKEGSGMDDSIYLQNSKLYAFGILFNTVPLVLRSDFRNHVWRCGFFHGHNTQSFLLIIVTAAYGLTVALILKFRDNMFQVMSFQLTNVLIITSSVLFMDFHPALEFFLIAPIVLLAIFVFNAGKKKDKKVIGEVEYTSLERGDTLME
;
A
#
# COMPACT_ATOMS: atom_id res chain seq x y z
N PHE A 1 -14.87 19.74 9.09
CA PHE A 1 -15.26 19.48 7.69
C PHE A 1 -14.10 18.93 6.85
N HIS A 2 -13.02 19.70 6.60
CA HIS A 2 -11.90 19.26 5.73
C HIS A 2 -11.27 17.91 6.08
N THR A 3 -11.08 17.59 7.37
CA THR A 3 -10.54 16.28 7.80
C THR A 3 -11.44 15.10 7.41
N ILE A 4 -12.76 15.27 7.49
CA ILE A 4 -13.72 14.21 7.17
C ILE A 4 -13.77 14.01 5.66
N LEU A 5 -13.78 15.10 4.88
CA LEU A 5 -13.70 15.04 3.42
C LEU A 5 -12.43 14.32 2.96
N LEU A 6 -11.28 14.66 3.56
CA LEU A 6 -10.00 14.04 3.22
C LEU A 6 -9.95 12.55 3.58
N ALA A 7 -10.51 12.17 4.73
CA ALA A 7 -10.65 10.77 5.12
C ALA A 7 -11.58 10.01 4.17
N GLY A 8 -12.75 10.58 3.87
CA GLY A 8 -13.72 9.97 2.96
C GLY A 8 -13.16 9.76 1.56
N LEU A 9 -12.44 10.76 1.03
CA LEU A 9 -11.75 10.65 -0.26
C LEU A 9 -10.69 9.54 -0.24
N PHE A 10 -9.86 9.50 0.81
CA PHE A 10 -8.83 8.47 0.97
C PHE A 10 -9.41 7.07 1.03
N ILE A 11 -10.46 6.87 1.82
CA ILE A 11 -11.15 5.59 1.99
C ILE A 11 -11.80 5.17 0.67
N CYS A 12 -12.55 6.07 0.02
CA CYS A 12 -13.22 5.80 -1.25
C CYS A 12 -12.22 5.37 -2.33
N LEU A 13 -11.17 6.18 -2.54
CA LEU A 13 -10.12 5.86 -3.50
C LEU A 13 -9.37 4.58 -3.13
N GLY A 14 -9.15 4.31 -1.85
CA GLY A 14 -8.51 3.08 -1.36
C GLY A 14 -9.34 1.83 -1.65
N CYS A 15 -10.64 1.87 -1.37
CA CYS A 15 -11.59 0.80 -1.73
C CYS A 15 -11.61 0.58 -3.24
N THR A 16 -11.83 1.64 -4.03
CA THR A 16 -11.88 1.56 -5.49
C THR A 16 -10.59 1.01 -6.07
N ARG A 17 -9.42 1.47 -5.59
CA ARG A 17 -8.11 0.95 -6.01
C ARG A 17 -8.00 -0.54 -5.76
N THR A 18 -8.39 -1.01 -4.58
CA THR A 18 -8.31 -2.43 -4.20
C THR A 18 -9.18 -3.30 -5.11
N PHE A 19 -10.41 -2.88 -5.38
CA PHE A 19 -11.29 -3.59 -6.31
C PHE A 19 -10.75 -3.58 -7.75
N LEU A 20 -10.21 -2.46 -8.22
CA LEU A 20 -9.63 -2.37 -9.56
C LEU A 20 -8.40 -3.24 -9.75
N ILE A 21 -7.55 -3.38 -8.73
CA ILE A 21 -6.42 -4.33 -8.75
C ILE A 21 -6.96 -5.74 -9.01
N LYS A 22 -8.00 -6.16 -8.29
CA LYS A 22 -8.62 -7.49 -8.44
C LYS A 22 -9.33 -7.65 -9.78
N PHE A 23 -10.12 -6.67 -10.22
CA PHE A 23 -10.86 -6.74 -11.48
C PHE A 23 -9.98 -6.57 -12.72
N SER A 24 -8.78 -6.02 -12.57
CA SER A 24 -7.82 -5.94 -13.67
C SER A 24 -7.10 -7.26 -13.95
N MET A 25 -7.17 -8.24 -13.04
CA MET A 25 -6.64 -9.59 -13.23
C MET A 25 -7.52 -10.40 -14.20
N ARG A 26 -6.90 -11.23 -15.03
CA ARG A 26 -7.57 -12.16 -15.95
C ARG A 26 -6.96 -13.54 -15.80
N ASP A 27 -7.79 -14.56 -15.61
CA ASP A 27 -7.39 -15.98 -15.47
C ASP A 27 -6.23 -16.23 -14.48
N GLY A 28 -6.26 -15.56 -13.33
CA GLY A 28 -5.25 -15.73 -12.26
C GLY A 28 -3.95 -14.95 -12.44
N GLY A 29 -3.82 -14.12 -13.48
CA GLY A 29 -2.63 -13.29 -13.73
C GLY A 29 -2.93 -11.89 -14.24
N TYR A 30 -1.86 -11.13 -14.52
CA TYR A 30 -1.94 -9.84 -15.18
C TYR A 30 -1.42 -9.95 -16.62
N ASP A 31 -2.26 -9.54 -17.57
CA ASP A 31 -1.86 -9.45 -18.98
C ASP A 31 -0.90 -8.26 -19.20
N TYR A 32 -0.86 -7.29 -18.29
CA TYR A 32 0.02 -6.12 -18.30
C TYR A 32 1.11 -6.21 -17.24
N LEU A 33 2.19 -5.44 -17.42
CA LEU A 33 3.28 -5.35 -16.44
C LEU A 33 2.94 -4.36 -15.31
N PRO A 34 2.76 -4.76 -14.04
CA PRO A 34 2.25 -3.84 -13.01
C PRO A 34 3.17 -2.66 -12.65
N VAL A 35 4.46 -2.76 -13.00
CA VAL A 35 5.41 -1.65 -12.89
C VAL A 35 5.01 -0.47 -13.78
N THR A 36 4.39 -0.70 -14.95
CA THR A 36 3.95 0.39 -15.85
C THR A 36 2.84 1.23 -15.20
N VAL A 37 1.94 0.60 -14.43
CA VAL A 37 0.89 1.30 -13.67
C VAL A 37 1.51 2.27 -12.66
N ASN A 38 2.56 1.84 -11.94
CA ASN A 38 3.26 2.69 -10.97
C ASN A 38 3.97 3.86 -11.66
N VAL A 39 4.70 3.60 -12.75
CA VAL A 39 5.39 4.67 -13.52
C VAL A 39 4.37 5.70 -14.03
N MET A 40 3.24 5.24 -14.59
CA MET A 40 2.20 6.15 -15.09
C MET A 40 1.50 6.92 -13.97
N ALA A 41 1.24 6.29 -12.84
CA ALA A 41 0.67 6.99 -11.68
C ALA A 41 1.63 8.07 -11.15
N GLU A 42 2.93 7.80 -11.05
CA GLU A 42 3.94 8.82 -10.70
C GLU A 42 4.00 9.94 -11.74
N PHE A 43 3.94 9.61 -13.03
CA PHE A 43 3.93 10.59 -14.11
C PHE A 43 2.72 11.54 -14.03
N ILE A 44 1.52 11.01 -13.85
CA ILE A 44 0.29 11.83 -13.72
C ILE A 44 0.40 12.76 -12.50
N LYS A 45 0.85 12.23 -11.35
CA LYS A 45 1.04 13.04 -10.14
C LYS A 45 2.08 14.14 -10.35
N PHE A 46 3.19 13.83 -11.02
CA PHE A 46 4.23 14.79 -11.36
C PHE A 46 3.69 15.92 -12.24
N VAL A 47 3.03 15.60 -13.36
CA VAL A 47 2.46 16.59 -14.28
C VAL A 47 1.42 17.45 -13.59
N PHE A 48 0.53 16.85 -12.78
CA PHE A 48 -0.48 17.58 -12.02
C PHE A 48 0.14 18.57 -11.03
N CYS A 49 1.10 18.12 -10.22
CA CYS A 49 1.76 18.98 -9.24
C CYS A 49 2.65 20.04 -9.89
N LEU A 50 3.35 19.71 -10.98
CA LEU A 50 4.18 20.65 -11.72
C LEU A 50 3.33 21.76 -12.35
N SER A 51 2.19 21.40 -12.96
CA SER A 51 1.27 22.35 -13.60
C SER A 51 0.69 23.34 -12.59
N ILE A 52 0.23 22.85 -11.43
CA ILE A 52 -0.30 23.72 -10.37
C ILE A 52 0.82 24.58 -9.76
N SER A 53 2.01 24.01 -9.54
CA SER A 53 3.15 24.76 -9.03
C SER A 53 3.53 25.89 -9.99
N PHE A 54 3.55 25.62 -11.29
CA PHE A 54 3.83 26.62 -12.32
C PHE A 54 2.77 27.72 -12.33
N TYR A 55 1.49 27.36 -12.26
CA TYR A 55 0.39 28.32 -12.17
C TYR A 55 0.51 29.24 -10.93
N ILE A 56 0.83 28.68 -9.76
CA ILE A 56 1.01 29.45 -8.52
C ILE A 56 2.21 30.41 -8.64
N LEU A 57 3.30 29.98 -9.28
CA LEU A 57 4.48 30.82 -9.50
C LEU A 57 4.20 31.98 -10.45
N LEU A 58 3.46 31.72 -11.55
CA LEU A 58 3.01 32.76 -12.47
C LEU A 58 2.13 33.80 -11.77
N TYR A 59 1.16 33.35 -10.97
CA TYR A 59 0.25 34.25 -10.25
C TYR A 59 0.99 35.15 -9.25
N LYS A 60 2.04 34.65 -8.59
CA LYS A 60 2.85 35.44 -7.64
C LYS A 60 3.86 36.38 -8.30
N GLY A 61 3.95 36.42 -9.64
CA GLY A 61 4.89 37.28 -10.36
C GLY A 61 6.37 36.94 -10.13
N LYS A 62 6.67 35.78 -9.54
CA LYS A 62 8.02 35.33 -9.18
C LYS A 62 8.69 34.56 -10.33
N LEU A 63 8.69 35.15 -11.53
CA LEU A 63 9.29 34.53 -12.71
C LEU A 63 10.82 34.36 -12.55
N PHE A 64 11.48 35.24 -11.80
CA PHE A 64 12.92 35.20 -11.56
C PHE A 64 13.34 34.04 -10.64
N ASP A 65 12.47 33.60 -9.72
CA ASP A 65 12.68 32.39 -8.90
C ASP A 65 12.67 31.10 -9.77
N ILE A 66 12.11 31.15 -10.99
CA ILE A 66 12.14 30.04 -11.97
C ILE A 66 13.55 29.87 -12.56
N ILE A 67 14.32 30.94 -12.72
CA ILE A 67 15.72 30.86 -13.20
C ILE A 67 16.64 30.43 -12.05
N SER A 68 16.32 30.82 -10.81
CA SER A 68 16.94 30.27 -9.59
C SER A 68 16.67 28.76 -9.41
N PHE A 69 15.63 28.21 -10.06
CA PHE A 69 15.41 26.77 -10.16
C PHE A 69 16.50 26.05 -10.96
N ALA A 70 17.32 26.74 -11.76
CA ALA A 70 18.55 26.16 -12.32
C ALA A 70 19.71 26.17 -11.30
N GLY A 71 19.65 27.05 -10.30
CA GLY A 71 20.56 27.12 -9.15
C GLY A 71 20.12 26.22 -7.99
N ILE A 72 19.54 25.05 -8.27
CA ILE A 72 19.17 24.08 -7.23
C ILE A 72 20.43 23.74 -6.43
N GLN A 73 20.40 23.99 -5.12
CA GLN A 73 21.28 23.28 -4.20
C GLN A 73 20.94 21.80 -4.33
N TRP A 74 21.74 21.06 -5.10
CA TRP A 74 21.54 19.64 -5.40
C TRP A 74 21.28 18.83 -4.13
N LEU A 75 21.95 19.18 -3.03
CA LEU A 75 21.75 18.60 -1.70
C LEU A 75 20.30 18.73 -1.18
N GLN A 76 19.60 19.84 -1.44
CA GLN A 76 18.20 20.00 -1.05
C GLN A 76 17.26 19.18 -1.94
N LEU A 77 17.58 19.02 -3.22
CA LEU A 77 16.82 18.17 -4.13
C LEU A 77 17.00 16.69 -3.78
N PHE A 78 18.23 16.24 -3.52
CA PHE A 78 18.52 14.85 -3.14
C PHE A 78 17.85 14.41 -1.83
N LYS A 79 17.44 15.34 -0.93
CA LYS A 79 16.61 14.97 0.23
C LYS A 79 15.29 14.29 -0.19
N TRP A 80 14.73 14.66 -1.35
CA TRP A 80 13.50 14.07 -1.88
C TRP A 80 13.70 12.70 -2.52
N SER A 81 14.95 12.31 -2.81
CA SER A 81 15.25 10.98 -3.35
C SER A 81 15.10 9.89 -2.30
N VAL A 82 15.33 10.18 -1.02
CA VAL A 82 15.18 9.22 0.08
C VAL A 82 13.75 8.68 0.20
N PRO A 83 12.70 9.50 0.35
CA PRO A 83 11.32 8.99 0.39
C PRO A 83 10.92 8.39 -0.96
N GLY A 84 11.39 8.95 -2.08
CA GLY A 84 11.15 8.38 -3.41
C GLY A 84 11.67 6.94 -3.54
N LEU A 85 12.88 6.67 -3.04
CA LEU A 85 13.51 5.35 -3.04
C LEU A 85 12.80 4.38 -2.07
N LEU A 86 12.38 4.86 -0.90
CA LEU A 86 11.59 4.05 0.04
C LEU A 86 10.22 3.66 -0.54
N TYR A 87 9.51 4.60 -1.18
CA TYR A 87 8.26 4.30 -1.88
C TYR A 87 8.46 3.35 -3.07
N PHE A 88 9.57 3.50 -3.79
CA PHE A 88 9.92 2.55 -4.85
C PHE A 88 10.11 1.13 -4.31
N PHE A 89 10.89 0.95 -3.24
CA PHE A 89 11.08 -0.36 -2.63
C PHE A 89 9.79 -0.93 -2.04
N ASP A 90 8.95 -0.11 -1.41
CA ASP A 90 7.62 -0.52 -0.93
C ASP A 90 6.74 -1.03 -2.08
N ASN A 91 6.65 -0.28 -3.18
CA ASN A 91 5.89 -0.67 -4.37
C ASN A 91 6.45 -1.94 -5.04
N LEU A 92 7.78 -2.06 -5.15
CA LEU A 92 8.45 -3.21 -5.76
C LEU A 92 8.26 -4.47 -4.92
N LEU A 93 8.50 -4.39 -3.61
CA LEU A 93 8.29 -5.49 -2.67
C LEU A 93 6.82 -5.89 -2.64
N GLY A 94 5.89 -4.93 -2.59
CA GLY A 94 4.46 -5.20 -2.60
C GLY A 94 4.02 -6.01 -3.83
N PHE A 95 4.55 -5.66 -5.02
CA PHE A 95 4.28 -6.45 -6.23
C PHE A 95 4.93 -7.84 -6.16
N TYR A 96 6.21 -7.92 -5.78
CA TYR A 96 6.92 -9.19 -5.65
C TYR A 96 6.21 -10.14 -4.68
N ILE A 97 5.72 -9.60 -3.57
CA ILE A 97 4.99 -10.32 -2.53
C ILE A 97 3.62 -10.76 -3.06
N LEU A 98 2.88 -9.88 -3.75
CA LEU A 98 1.61 -10.23 -4.37
C LEU A 98 1.75 -11.39 -5.38
N VAL A 99 2.85 -11.42 -6.13
CA VAL A 99 3.11 -12.46 -7.13
C VAL A 99 3.68 -13.74 -6.52
N ASN A 100 4.65 -13.68 -5.60
CA ASN A 100 5.34 -14.89 -5.15
C ASN A 100 4.80 -15.46 -3.84
N LEU A 101 4.09 -14.65 -3.06
CA LEU A 101 3.66 -14.97 -1.70
C LEU A 101 2.16 -14.83 -1.48
N SER A 102 1.38 -14.38 -2.48
CA SER A 102 -0.07 -14.39 -2.31
C SER A 102 -0.56 -15.84 -2.20
N PRO A 103 -1.44 -16.16 -1.24
CA PRO A 103 -1.95 -17.51 -1.06
C PRO A 103 -2.69 -18.00 -2.28
N VAL A 104 -3.26 -17.10 -3.08
CA VAL A 104 -3.94 -17.44 -4.34
C VAL A 104 -3.01 -18.18 -5.29
N ASN A 105 -1.74 -17.80 -5.35
CA ASN A 105 -0.77 -18.41 -6.28
C ASN A 105 -0.29 -19.78 -5.79
N TRP A 106 -0.16 -19.94 -4.46
CA TRP A 106 0.09 -21.25 -3.84
C TRP A 106 -1.12 -22.17 -3.93
N VAL A 107 -2.34 -21.63 -3.77
CA VAL A 107 -3.60 -22.35 -3.95
C VAL A 107 -3.74 -22.82 -5.39
N ILE A 108 -3.48 -21.98 -6.39
CA ILE A 108 -3.55 -22.37 -7.81
C ILE A 108 -2.47 -23.42 -8.14
N PHE A 109 -1.24 -23.25 -7.67
CA PHE A 109 -0.16 -24.22 -7.87
C PHE A 109 -0.49 -25.58 -7.24
N ILE A 110 -1.07 -25.58 -6.03
CA ILE A 110 -1.48 -26.79 -5.33
C ILE A 110 -2.70 -27.43 -6.00
N LEU A 111 -3.72 -26.66 -6.38
CA LEU A 111 -4.89 -27.14 -7.12
C LEU A 111 -4.50 -27.71 -8.49
N TRP A 112 -3.51 -27.13 -9.16
CA TRP A 112 -2.95 -27.64 -10.41
C TRP A 112 -2.25 -28.99 -10.21
N ASN A 113 -1.40 -29.12 -9.19
CA ASN A 113 -0.73 -30.38 -8.86
C ASN A 113 -1.72 -31.45 -8.39
N ILE A 114 -2.76 -31.07 -7.64
CA ILE A 114 -3.86 -31.96 -7.21
C ILE A 114 -4.70 -32.42 -8.40
N SER A 115 -5.00 -31.51 -9.35
CA SER A 115 -5.71 -31.86 -10.58
C SER A 115 -4.90 -32.83 -11.46
N LEU A 116 -3.57 -32.82 -11.35
CA LEU A 116 -2.69 -33.77 -12.01
C LEU A 116 -2.58 -35.12 -11.27
N SER A 117 -2.67 -35.12 -9.94
CA SER A 117 -2.47 -36.31 -9.09
C SER A 117 -3.76 -37.02 -8.63
N GLY A 118 -4.94 -36.41 -8.85
CA GLY A 118 -6.24 -37.00 -8.53
C GLY A 118 -6.54 -37.21 -7.04
N GLN A 119 -5.74 -36.63 -6.13
CA GLN A 119 -5.91 -36.82 -4.68
C GLN A 119 -6.89 -35.82 -4.06
N LEU A 120 -7.72 -36.29 -3.12
CA LEU A 120 -8.52 -35.43 -2.26
C LEU A 120 -7.58 -34.54 -1.42
N MET A 121 -7.85 -33.24 -1.42
CA MET A 121 -7.08 -32.23 -0.68
C MET A 121 -7.06 -32.58 0.81
N SER A 122 -5.89 -32.90 1.37
CA SER A 122 -5.78 -33.29 2.78
C SER A 122 -6.06 -32.07 3.68
N GLU A 123 -6.71 -32.32 4.82
CA GLU A 123 -7.04 -31.32 5.84
C GLU A 123 -5.79 -30.52 6.31
N TYR A 124 -4.62 -31.17 6.29
CA TYR A 124 -3.32 -30.56 6.59
C TYR A 124 -2.89 -29.50 5.57
N LEU A 125 -3.20 -29.70 4.29
CA LEU A 125 -2.81 -28.77 3.22
C LEU A 125 -3.69 -27.51 3.22
N LEU A 126 -4.98 -27.67 3.54
CA LEU A 126 -5.91 -26.56 3.76
C LEU A 126 -5.46 -25.72 4.98
N ASN A 127 -5.10 -26.38 6.07
CA ASN A 127 -4.55 -25.73 7.27
C ASN A 127 -3.23 -24.98 6.98
N LEU A 128 -2.36 -25.53 6.13
CA LEU A 128 -1.11 -24.86 5.75
C LEU A 128 -1.34 -23.59 4.92
N ILE A 129 -2.26 -23.62 3.94
CA ILE A 129 -2.64 -22.45 3.13
C ILE A 129 -3.22 -21.33 4.01
N PHE A 130 -4.08 -21.71 4.95
CA PHE A 130 -4.68 -20.77 5.90
C PHE A 130 -3.62 -20.14 6.82
N VAL A 131 -2.71 -20.94 7.37
CA VAL A 131 -1.59 -20.44 8.19
C VAL A 131 -0.71 -19.48 7.39
N LEU A 132 -0.46 -19.73 6.10
CA LEU A 132 0.34 -18.84 5.25
C LEU A 132 -0.37 -17.48 4.98
N GLN A 133 -1.68 -17.50 4.71
CA GLN A 133 -2.47 -16.26 4.57
C GLN A 133 -2.54 -15.46 5.88
N ALA A 134 -2.73 -16.17 6.98
CA ALA A 134 -2.75 -15.60 8.33
C ALA A 134 -1.42 -14.94 8.68
N VAL A 135 -0.29 -15.61 8.42
CA VAL A 135 1.05 -15.05 8.67
C VAL A 135 1.35 -13.88 7.73
N TYR A 136 0.93 -13.95 6.46
CA TYR A 136 1.11 -12.84 5.52
C TYR A 136 0.40 -11.57 5.97
N SER A 137 -0.89 -11.67 6.33
CA SER A 137 -1.63 -10.53 6.82
C SER A 137 -1.11 -10.04 8.18
N LEU A 138 -0.77 -10.96 9.09
CA LEU A 138 -0.15 -10.63 10.38
C LEU A 138 1.11 -9.76 10.19
N MET A 139 2.02 -10.19 9.31
CA MET A 139 3.27 -9.49 9.05
C MET A 139 3.02 -8.11 8.42
N GLY A 140 2.05 -7.99 7.51
CA GLY A 140 1.65 -6.72 6.89
C GLY A 140 1.15 -5.67 7.91
N ASN A 141 0.49 -6.13 8.98
CA ASN A 141 -0.09 -5.25 10.00
C ASN A 141 0.93 -4.67 10.98
N PHE A 142 2.18 -5.16 10.98
CA PHE A 142 3.27 -4.54 11.75
C PHE A 142 3.53 -3.09 11.31
N VAL A 143 3.02 -2.66 10.15
CA VAL A 143 3.03 -1.25 9.74
C VAL A 143 2.43 -0.33 10.82
N ILE A 144 1.43 -0.78 11.59
CA ILE A 144 0.81 0.00 12.67
C ILE A 144 1.85 0.34 13.75
N ILE A 145 2.53 -0.69 14.26
CA ILE A 145 3.49 -0.58 15.36
C ILE A 145 4.76 0.13 14.89
N THR A 146 5.32 -0.28 13.75
CA THR A 146 6.53 0.32 13.17
C THR A 146 6.34 1.81 12.91
N THR A 147 5.19 2.20 12.37
CA THR A 147 4.89 3.63 12.16
C THR A 147 4.78 4.37 13.49
N ALA A 148 4.16 3.80 14.53
CA ALA A 148 4.06 4.46 15.84
C ALA A 148 5.43 4.66 16.50
N ILE A 149 6.32 3.67 16.39
CA ILE A 149 7.70 3.75 16.87
C ILE A 149 8.47 4.85 16.12
N LEU A 150 8.44 4.83 14.78
CA LEU A 150 9.11 5.82 13.95
C LEU A 150 8.52 7.23 14.13
N PHE A 151 7.21 7.34 14.36
CA PHE A 151 6.53 8.60 14.69
C PHE A 151 7.08 9.22 15.98
N ARG A 152 7.39 8.38 16.97
CA ARG A 152 8.02 8.83 18.22
C ARG A 152 9.50 9.17 18.06
N ILE A 153 10.26 8.35 17.33
CA ILE A 153 11.72 8.50 17.21
C ILE A 153 12.09 9.61 16.22
N VAL A 154 11.53 9.58 15.01
CA VAL A 154 11.96 10.42 13.87
C VAL A 154 11.30 11.79 13.89
N LEU A 155 9.98 11.85 14.19
CA LEU A 155 9.21 13.10 14.31
C LEU A 155 9.18 13.64 15.74
N LYS A 156 9.78 12.93 16.72
CA LYS A 156 9.85 13.32 18.14
C LYS A 156 8.49 13.60 18.79
N ARG A 157 7.39 13.06 18.26
CA ARG A 157 6.04 13.26 18.79
C ARG A 157 5.69 12.19 19.82
N LYS A 158 5.31 12.63 21.02
CA LYS A 158 4.93 11.73 22.12
C LYS A 158 3.52 11.17 21.88
N LEU A 159 3.34 9.90 22.18
CA LEU A 159 2.04 9.22 22.23
C LEU A 159 1.73 8.88 23.69
N SER A 160 0.50 9.14 24.14
CA SER A 160 0.06 8.83 25.50
C SER A 160 -0.11 7.33 25.72
N ARG A 161 -0.14 6.89 26.99
CA ARG A 161 -0.31 5.47 27.34
C ARG A 161 -1.62 4.89 26.78
N THR A 162 -2.68 5.68 26.76
CA THR A 162 -3.97 5.30 26.17
C THR A 162 -3.88 5.12 24.66
N GLN A 163 -3.13 5.97 23.96
CA GLN A 163 -2.86 5.83 22.53
C GLN A 163 -2.02 4.59 22.21
N TRP A 164 -1.01 4.27 23.03
CA TRP A 164 -0.25 3.03 22.87
C TRP A 164 -1.12 1.79 23.07
N ALA A 165 -1.94 1.78 24.12
CA ALA A 165 -2.85 0.68 24.38
C ALA A 165 -3.84 0.48 23.21
N SER A 166 -4.42 1.57 22.69
CA SER A 166 -5.35 1.47 21.56
C SER A 166 -4.66 1.02 20.27
N LEU A 167 -3.39 1.36 20.03
CA LEU A 167 -2.63 0.84 18.88
C LEU A 167 -2.35 -0.65 18.98
N VAL A 168 -2.03 -1.16 20.17
CA VAL A 168 -1.83 -2.59 20.40
C VAL A 168 -3.13 -3.35 20.20
N ILE A 169 -4.24 -2.85 20.77
CA ILE A 169 -5.58 -3.43 20.55
C ILE A 169 -5.90 -3.42 19.06
N LEU A 170 -5.70 -2.30 18.37
CA LEU A 170 -5.93 -2.18 16.92
C LEU A 170 -5.14 -3.23 16.13
N PHE A 171 -3.84 -3.38 16.43
CA PHE A 171 -3.00 -4.38 15.79
C PHE A 171 -3.54 -5.80 16.00
N LEU A 172 -3.79 -6.19 17.25
CA LEU A 172 -4.29 -7.52 17.59
C LEU A 172 -5.66 -7.80 16.95
N SER A 173 -6.55 -6.80 16.92
CA SER A 173 -7.86 -6.94 16.29
C SER A 173 -7.77 -7.13 14.78
N ILE A 174 -6.91 -6.40 14.07
CA ILE A 174 -6.78 -6.55 12.61
C ILE A 174 -6.13 -7.89 12.25
N VAL A 175 -5.16 -8.34 13.06
CA VAL A 175 -4.58 -9.68 12.93
C VAL A 175 -5.67 -10.74 13.08
N ALA A 176 -6.51 -10.65 14.12
CA ALA A 176 -7.61 -11.58 14.32
C ALA A 176 -8.62 -11.53 13.18
N LEU A 177 -8.95 -10.32 12.68
CA LEU A 177 -9.85 -10.12 11.53
C LEU A 177 -9.34 -10.77 10.25
N SER A 178 -8.03 -10.78 10.07
CA SER A 178 -7.38 -11.33 8.87
C SER A 178 -7.24 -12.84 8.89
N ASN A 179 -7.33 -13.45 10.07
CA ASN A 179 -7.23 -14.89 10.28
C ASN A 179 -8.61 -15.56 10.25
N GLN A 180 -9.60 -15.00 9.56
CA GLN A 180 -10.93 -15.60 9.52
C GLN A 180 -11.02 -16.67 8.43
N ASN A 181 -11.39 -17.88 8.84
CA ASN A 181 -11.76 -18.96 7.95
C ASN A 181 -13.11 -18.60 7.30
N PRO A 182 -13.22 -18.54 5.97
CA PRO A 182 -14.54 -18.65 5.35
C PRO A 182 -15.06 -20.05 5.63
N ASP A 183 -16.22 -20.16 6.28
CA ASP A 183 -16.89 -21.45 6.47
C ASP A 183 -17.05 -22.13 5.11
N THR A 184 -16.52 -23.35 4.99
CA THR A 184 -16.69 -24.24 3.83
C THR A 184 -18.15 -24.69 3.72
N GLY A 185 -19.02 -23.78 3.30
CA GLY A 185 -20.42 -24.01 2.97
C GLY A 185 -20.66 -23.86 1.48
N GLN A 186 -20.69 -24.99 0.77
CA GLN A 186 -21.28 -25.18 -0.55
C GLN A 186 -20.76 -24.32 -1.73
N LEU A 187 -19.68 -24.77 -2.37
CA LEU A 187 -19.45 -24.51 -3.79
C LEU A 187 -19.90 -25.73 -4.62
N LYS A 188 -21.22 -25.89 -4.77
CA LYS A 188 -21.80 -26.64 -5.89
C LYS A 188 -22.57 -25.63 -6.72
N HIS A 189 -21.98 -25.05 -7.76
CA HIS A 189 -22.73 -24.61 -8.93
C HIS A 189 -21.80 -24.38 -10.14
N HIS A 190 -22.02 -25.21 -11.16
CA HIS A 190 -21.82 -24.98 -12.60
C HIS A 190 -20.39 -25.00 -13.13
N GLN A 191 -19.90 -26.24 -13.22
CA GLN A 191 -18.90 -26.70 -14.17
C GLN A 191 -19.43 -26.49 -15.61
N HIS A 192 -19.15 -25.34 -16.21
CA HIS A 192 -19.10 -25.23 -17.66
C HIS A 192 -17.72 -25.70 -18.12
N VAL A 193 -17.69 -26.93 -18.61
CA VAL A 193 -16.56 -27.49 -19.36
C VAL A 193 -16.40 -26.63 -20.61
N VAL A 194 -15.43 -25.72 -20.62
CA VAL A 194 -14.89 -25.16 -21.87
C VAL A 194 -13.83 -26.16 -22.34
N GLN A 195 -14.24 -27.00 -23.28
CA GLN A 195 -13.34 -27.79 -24.11
C GLN A 195 -12.68 -26.83 -25.10
N ASP A 196 -11.53 -26.26 -24.74
CA ASP A 196 -10.70 -25.57 -25.73
C ASP A 196 -9.94 -26.61 -26.55
N LYS A 197 -10.38 -26.73 -27.82
CA LYS A 197 -9.56 -27.26 -28.91
C LYS A 197 -8.26 -26.44 -29.01
N PRO A 198 -7.14 -27.05 -29.44
CA PRO A 198 -5.98 -26.26 -29.82
C PRO A 198 -6.36 -25.47 -31.08
N SER A 199 -6.57 -24.15 -30.95
CA SER A 199 -6.62 -23.27 -32.10
C SER A 199 -5.19 -22.98 -32.53
N GLU A 200 -4.82 -23.56 -33.66
CA GLU A 200 -3.72 -23.08 -34.51
C GLU A 200 -3.97 -21.61 -34.93
N ASP A 201 -2.88 -20.90 -35.23
CA ASP A 201 -2.75 -19.50 -35.67
C ASP A 201 -2.78 -18.45 -34.53
N VAL A 202 -1.79 -17.58 -34.27
CA VAL A 202 -0.80 -16.87 -35.12
C VAL A 202 0.47 -16.60 -34.27
N ASP A 203 1.65 -16.59 -34.92
CA ASP A 203 2.98 -16.24 -34.38
C ASP A 203 3.00 -15.08 -33.35
N MET A 204 2.89 -15.41 -32.07
CA MET A 204 3.09 -14.46 -30.98
C MET A 204 4.32 -14.91 -30.16
N PRO A 205 5.47 -14.23 -30.22
CA PRO A 205 6.63 -14.54 -29.41
C PRO A 205 6.27 -14.77 -27.94
N GLU A 206 6.79 -15.86 -27.39
CA GLU A 206 6.59 -16.33 -26.00
C GLU A 206 6.85 -15.25 -24.94
N ILE A 207 7.65 -14.23 -25.29
CA ILE A 207 7.95 -13.01 -24.51
C ILE A 207 6.71 -12.12 -24.25
N CYS A 208 5.68 -12.20 -25.10
CA CYS A 208 4.41 -11.49 -24.94
C CYS A 208 3.32 -12.34 -24.28
N ARG A 209 3.63 -13.58 -23.86
CA ARG A 209 2.70 -14.39 -23.06
C ARG A 209 2.51 -13.69 -21.71
N ARG A 210 1.34 -13.89 -21.08
CA ARG A 210 0.97 -13.36 -19.75
C ARG A 210 2.17 -13.40 -18.81
N VAL A 211 2.31 -12.39 -17.95
CA VAL A 211 3.21 -12.49 -16.81
C VAL A 211 2.60 -13.54 -15.86
N LEU A 212 2.77 -14.80 -16.26
CA LEU A 212 2.42 -15.98 -15.48
C LEU A 212 3.27 -15.88 -14.23
N VAL A 213 2.55 -15.74 -13.14
CA VAL A 213 3.05 -16.08 -11.82
C VAL A 213 3.67 -17.47 -11.88
N ALA A 214 4.86 -17.59 -11.28
CA ALA A 214 5.68 -18.78 -11.14
C ALA A 214 6.49 -19.17 -12.39
N GLU A 215 7.77 -18.79 -12.38
CA GLU A 215 8.81 -19.64 -12.95
C GLU A 215 8.66 -21.05 -12.38
N ASN A 216 8.79 -22.04 -13.26
CA ASN A 216 8.73 -23.46 -12.97
C ASN A 216 9.98 -23.86 -12.14
N TYR A 217 9.98 -23.59 -10.83
CA TYR A 217 10.98 -24.15 -9.92
C TYR A 217 10.57 -25.59 -9.58
N THR A 218 10.96 -26.51 -10.46
CA THR A 218 11.06 -27.93 -10.13
C THR A 218 12.22 -28.12 -9.14
N SER A 219 11.94 -27.96 -7.86
CA SER A 219 12.70 -28.66 -6.83
C SER A 219 11.73 -29.09 -5.74
N VAL A 220 11.44 -30.39 -5.74
CA VAL A 220 10.77 -31.11 -4.67
C VAL A 220 11.47 -30.74 -3.36
N ALA A 221 10.81 -29.91 -2.54
CA ALA A 221 11.23 -29.68 -1.17
C ALA A 221 10.48 -30.71 -0.31
N GLU A 222 11.24 -31.67 0.22
CA GLU A 222 10.76 -32.59 1.25
C GLU A 222 10.21 -31.78 2.44
N VAL A 223 8.99 -32.13 2.85
CA VAL A 223 8.32 -31.49 3.98
C VAL A 223 8.88 -32.09 5.26
N GLU A 224 9.86 -31.42 5.86
CA GLU A 224 10.27 -31.67 7.25
C GLU A 224 9.40 -30.85 8.21
N THR A 225 8.61 -31.56 9.00
CA THR A 225 7.88 -31.04 10.16
C THR A 225 8.86 -30.68 11.29
N SER A 226 9.11 -29.38 11.53
CA SER A 226 9.27 -28.76 12.88
C SER A 226 9.88 -27.35 12.83
N SER A 227 9.45 -26.52 13.81
CA SER A 227 9.90 -25.15 14.12
C SER A 227 9.48 -24.04 13.14
N PHE A 228 9.06 -22.89 13.68
CA PHE A 228 8.78 -21.65 12.96
C PHE A 228 10.09 -21.16 12.30
N GLN A 229 10.42 -21.71 11.13
CA GLN A 229 11.53 -21.23 10.31
C GLN A 229 11.06 -19.98 9.55
N MET A 230 11.73 -18.86 9.77
CA MET A 230 11.40 -17.59 9.14
C MET A 230 11.65 -17.69 7.63
N ASN A 231 10.65 -18.07 6.86
CA ASN A 231 10.74 -18.13 5.39
C ASN A 231 11.12 -16.76 4.81
N LYS A 232 11.87 -16.77 3.70
CA LYS A 232 12.30 -15.55 2.97
C LYS A 232 11.13 -14.59 2.73
N GLY A 233 9.92 -15.11 2.50
CA GLY A 233 8.72 -14.31 2.32
C GLY A 233 8.31 -13.48 3.55
N HIS A 234 8.38 -14.05 4.77
CA HIS A 234 8.05 -13.32 6.00
C HIS A 234 9.02 -12.15 6.24
N VAL A 235 10.32 -12.39 5.96
CA VAL A 235 11.34 -11.35 6.04
C VAL A 235 11.06 -10.22 5.05
N LEU A 236 10.67 -10.55 3.81
CA LEU A 236 10.34 -9.54 2.79
C LEU A 236 9.12 -8.69 3.17
N VAL A 237 8.08 -9.28 3.77
CA VAL A 237 6.91 -8.52 4.25
C VAL A 237 7.29 -7.57 5.39
N LEU A 238 8.09 -8.03 6.35
CA LEU A 238 8.58 -7.17 7.43
C LEU A 238 9.44 -6.01 6.89
N ILE A 239 10.32 -6.28 5.93
CA ILE A 239 11.11 -5.24 5.26
C ILE A 239 10.16 -4.27 4.54
N GLN A 240 9.15 -4.76 3.83
CA GLN A 240 8.18 -3.91 3.16
C GLN A 240 7.46 -2.99 4.17
N CYS A 241 6.99 -3.51 5.31
CA CYS A 241 6.36 -2.72 6.36
C CYS A 241 7.28 -1.62 6.90
N LEU A 242 8.57 -1.93 7.09
CA LEU A 242 9.58 -0.95 7.52
C LEU A 242 9.81 0.11 6.44
N MET A 243 9.88 -0.26 5.17
CA MET A 243 10.03 0.68 4.05
C MET A 243 8.81 1.60 3.93
N SER A 244 7.59 1.04 3.99
CA SER A 244 6.34 1.79 3.89
C SER A 244 6.17 2.80 5.04
N SER A 245 6.42 2.35 6.28
CA SER A 245 6.36 3.22 7.46
C SER A 245 7.45 4.30 7.44
N SER A 246 8.67 3.95 7.06
CA SER A 246 9.79 4.90 6.92
C SER A 246 9.54 5.94 5.84
N ALA A 247 9.02 5.53 4.67
CA ALA A 247 8.70 6.43 3.56
C ALA A 247 7.73 7.53 4.00
N ASN A 248 6.61 7.14 4.62
CA ASN A 248 5.58 8.07 5.06
C ASN A 248 6.05 8.99 6.20
N ILE A 249 6.81 8.46 7.17
CA ILE A 249 7.36 9.26 8.28
C ILE A 249 8.39 10.28 7.79
N TYR A 250 9.30 9.86 6.89
CA TYR A 250 10.30 10.75 6.34
C TYR A 250 9.66 11.82 5.43
N ASN A 251 8.67 11.44 4.63
CA ASN A 251 7.91 12.38 3.80
C ASN A 251 7.14 13.40 4.65
N GLU A 252 6.47 12.95 5.72
CA GLU A 252 5.83 13.87 6.68
C GLU A 252 6.85 14.84 7.30
N LYS A 253 8.04 14.34 7.65
CA LYS A 253 9.10 15.17 8.23
C LYS A 253 9.51 16.28 7.27
N ILE A 254 9.81 15.95 6.02
CA ILE A 254 10.20 16.94 5.00
C ILE A 254 9.07 17.93 4.72
N PHE A 255 7.81 17.47 4.72
CA PHE A 255 6.67 18.37 4.53
C PHE A 255 6.48 19.38 5.67
N LYS A 256 6.90 19.06 6.89
CA LYS A 256 6.58 19.87 8.08
C LYS A 256 7.78 20.52 8.74
N GLU A 257 9.00 20.17 8.35
CA GLU A 257 10.23 20.67 8.95
C GLU A 257 11.18 21.25 7.88
N GLY A 258 12.02 22.19 8.29
CA GLY A 258 13.05 22.79 7.43
C GLY A 258 12.48 23.63 6.28
N SER A 259 13.19 23.64 5.13
CA SER A 259 12.81 24.43 3.94
C SER A 259 11.49 23.99 3.28
N GLY A 260 10.90 22.87 3.71
CA GLY A 260 9.58 22.42 3.29
C GLY A 260 8.41 23.16 3.93
N MET A 261 8.63 24.10 4.87
CA MET A 261 7.56 24.97 5.35
C MET A 261 7.22 26.10 4.36
N ASP A 262 8.22 26.60 3.63
CA ASP A 262 8.07 27.80 2.78
C ASP A 262 7.63 27.47 1.34
N ASP A 263 7.98 26.27 0.86
CA ASP A 263 7.61 25.81 -0.48
C ASP A 263 6.12 25.43 -0.56
N SER A 264 5.52 25.58 -1.74
CA SER A 264 4.17 25.06 -1.98
C SER A 264 4.17 23.52 -1.93
N ILE A 265 3.08 22.92 -1.45
CA ILE A 265 2.92 21.45 -1.43
C ILE A 265 3.10 20.84 -2.83
N TYR A 266 2.64 21.54 -3.87
CA TYR A 266 2.74 21.10 -5.25
C TYR A 266 4.19 21.08 -5.74
N LEU A 267 4.99 22.08 -5.36
CA LEU A 267 6.41 22.10 -5.68
C LEU A 267 7.16 20.97 -4.97
N GLN A 268 6.89 20.78 -3.69
CA GLN A 268 7.44 19.67 -2.89
C GLN A 268 7.13 18.31 -3.50
N ASN A 269 5.86 18.07 -3.82
CA ASN A 269 5.40 16.85 -4.47
C ASN A 269 6.00 16.67 -5.87
N SER A 270 6.18 17.73 -6.65
CA SER A 270 6.83 17.61 -7.97
C SER A 270 8.27 17.09 -7.86
N LYS A 271 9.04 17.55 -6.85
CA LYS A 271 10.39 17.05 -6.57
C LYS A 271 10.37 15.57 -6.19
N LEU A 272 9.44 15.17 -5.32
CA LEU A 272 9.25 13.77 -4.90
C LEU A 272 8.90 12.85 -6.08
N TYR A 273 7.89 13.23 -6.87
CA TYR A 273 7.38 12.40 -7.97
C TYR A 273 8.36 12.32 -9.14
N ALA A 274 9.22 13.32 -9.35
CA ALA A 274 10.32 13.22 -10.31
C ALA A 274 11.27 12.06 -9.97
N PHE A 275 11.67 11.93 -8.70
CA PHE A 275 12.43 10.76 -8.24
C PHE A 275 11.60 9.47 -8.27
N GLY A 276 10.29 9.57 -7.99
CA GLY A 276 9.35 8.44 -8.13
C GLY A 276 9.33 7.84 -9.53
N ILE A 277 9.23 8.69 -10.57
CA ILE A 277 9.32 8.26 -11.97
C ILE A 277 10.69 7.62 -12.22
N LEU A 278 11.78 8.31 -11.85
CA LEU A 278 13.14 7.81 -12.04
C LEU A 278 13.31 6.39 -11.49
N PHE A 279 12.97 6.16 -10.23
CA PHE A 279 13.15 4.86 -9.59
C PHE A 279 12.18 3.79 -10.10
N ASN A 280 10.91 4.12 -10.36
CA ASN A 280 9.97 3.11 -10.90
C ASN A 280 10.28 2.72 -12.37
N THR A 281 11.00 3.56 -13.12
CA THR A 281 11.50 3.21 -14.46
C THR A 281 12.74 2.31 -14.42
N VAL A 282 13.53 2.32 -13.34
CA VAL A 282 14.77 1.51 -13.22
C VAL A 282 14.54 0.01 -13.50
N PRO A 283 13.53 -0.67 -12.93
CA PRO A 283 13.27 -2.08 -13.25
C PRO A 283 12.94 -2.33 -14.73
N LEU A 284 12.27 -1.39 -15.40
CA LEU A 284 11.92 -1.51 -16.83
C LEU A 284 13.16 -1.46 -17.73
N VAL A 285 14.22 -0.79 -17.27
CA VAL A 285 15.48 -0.65 -18.03
C VAL A 285 16.47 -1.74 -17.65
N LEU A 286 16.63 -2.05 -16.36
CA LEU A 286 17.65 -2.97 -15.88
C LEU A 286 17.29 -4.44 -16.06
N ARG A 287 16.03 -4.85 -15.82
CA ARG A 287 15.62 -6.25 -16.03
C ARG A 287 15.45 -6.53 -17.52
N SER A 288 16.19 -7.52 -18.03
CA SER A 288 16.09 -7.97 -19.41
C SER A 288 14.68 -8.37 -19.80
N ASP A 289 13.94 -9.03 -18.91
CA ASP A 289 12.60 -9.55 -19.18
C ASP A 289 11.62 -8.39 -19.41
N PHE A 290 11.61 -7.43 -18.49
CA PHE A 290 10.75 -6.25 -18.58
C PHE A 290 11.13 -5.36 -19.75
N ARG A 291 12.43 -5.15 -19.97
CA ARG A 291 12.94 -4.41 -21.11
C ARG A 291 12.49 -5.07 -22.41
N ASN A 292 12.75 -6.35 -22.60
CA ASN A 292 12.39 -7.07 -23.82
C ASN A 292 10.87 -7.08 -24.06
N HIS A 293 10.06 -7.22 -23.00
CA HIS A 293 8.60 -7.14 -23.11
C HIS A 293 8.15 -5.75 -23.56
N VAL A 294 8.65 -4.66 -22.96
CA VAL A 294 8.31 -3.29 -23.36
C VAL A 294 8.77 -2.98 -24.78
N TRP A 295 9.97 -3.43 -25.18
CA TRP A 295 10.51 -3.18 -26.51
C TRP A 295 9.80 -3.98 -27.62
N ARG A 296 9.35 -5.21 -27.35
CA ARG A 296 8.72 -6.08 -28.36
C ARG A 296 7.20 -6.02 -28.38
N CYS A 297 6.57 -5.97 -27.20
CA CYS A 297 5.11 -6.02 -27.07
C CYS A 297 4.50 -4.62 -26.88
N GLY A 298 5.31 -3.65 -26.44
CA GLY A 298 4.92 -2.26 -26.20
C GLY A 298 4.68 -1.95 -24.72
N PHE A 299 4.82 -0.68 -24.33
CA PHE A 299 4.65 -0.23 -22.94
C PHE A 299 3.23 -0.46 -22.39
N PHE A 300 2.21 -0.30 -23.23
CA PHE A 300 0.80 -0.46 -22.85
C PHE A 300 0.22 -1.83 -23.23
N HIS A 301 1.07 -2.82 -23.49
CA HIS A 301 0.61 -4.17 -23.82
C HIS A 301 -0.21 -4.78 -22.67
N GLY A 302 -1.31 -5.47 -23.01
CA GLY A 302 -2.18 -6.16 -22.06
C GLY A 302 -2.99 -5.27 -21.11
N HIS A 303 -2.90 -3.95 -21.23
CA HIS A 303 -3.71 -3.04 -20.42
C HIS A 303 -5.19 -3.11 -20.83
N ASN A 304 -6.04 -3.46 -19.88
CA ASN A 304 -7.50 -3.42 -20.02
C ASN A 304 -8.09 -2.12 -19.44
N THR A 305 -9.38 -1.86 -19.65
CA THR A 305 -10.08 -0.67 -19.14
C THR A 305 -9.91 -0.50 -17.63
N GLN A 306 -9.94 -1.60 -16.87
CA GLN A 306 -9.77 -1.59 -15.41
C GLN A 306 -8.36 -1.16 -15.00
N SER A 307 -7.34 -1.58 -15.74
CA SER A 307 -5.94 -1.19 -15.51
C SER A 307 -5.70 0.30 -15.79
N PHE A 308 -6.36 0.87 -16.81
CA PHE A 308 -6.29 2.32 -17.06
C PHE A 308 -6.98 3.12 -15.96
N LEU A 309 -8.15 2.68 -15.50
CA LEU A 309 -8.82 3.30 -14.36
C LEU A 309 -7.97 3.16 -13.07
N LEU A 310 -7.30 2.03 -12.89
CA LEU A 310 -6.38 1.79 -11.79
C LEU A 310 -5.22 2.80 -11.78
N ILE A 311 -4.67 3.18 -12.94
CA ILE A 311 -3.64 4.22 -13.05
C ILE A 311 -4.15 5.54 -12.48
N ILE A 312 -5.33 5.99 -12.92
CA ILE A 312 -5.93 7.27 -12.48
C ILE A 312 -6.23 7.26 -10.98
N VAL A 313 -6.87 6.20 -10.48
CA VAL A 313 -7.22 6.07 -9.07
C VAL A 313 -5.97 5.97 -8.19
N THR A 314 -4.92 5.27 -8.65
CA THR A 314 -3.65 5.17 -7.92
C THR A 314 -2.96 6.54 -7.83
N ALA A 315 -2.99 7.34 -8.89
CA ALA A 315 -2.48 8.71 -8.87
C ALA A 315 -3.25 9.60 -7.88
N ALA A 316 -4.59 9.58 -7.96
CA ALA A 316 -5.46 10.35 -7.06
C ALA A 316 -5.29 9.93 -5.58
N TYR A 317 -5.15 8.63 -5.33
CA TYR A 317 -4.90 8.08 -4.00
C TYR A 317 -3.55 8.59 -3.44
N GLY A 318 -2.49 8.59 -4.25
CA GLY A 318 -1.18 9.10 -3.86
C GLY A 318 -1.14 10.61 -3.58
N LEU A 319 -1.89 11.42 -4.35
CA LEU A 319 -2.07 12.85 -4.05
C LEU A 319 -2.82 13.06 -2.73
N THR A 320 -3.86 12.26 -2.49
CA THR A 320 -4.61 12.28 -1.22
C THR A 320 -3.71 11.94 -0.03
N VAL A 321 -2.83 10.93 -0.16
CA VAL A 321 -1.82 10.59 0.85
C VAL A 321 -0.91 11.78 1.14
N ALA A 322 -0.40 12.47 0.13
CA ALA A 322 0.45 13.64 0.34
C ALA A 322 -0.28 14.77 1.09
N LEU A 323 -1.55 15.02 0.77
CA LEU A 323 -2.39 15.97 1.51
C LEU A 323 -2.60 15.56 2.97
N ILE A 324 -2.81 14.27 3.25
CA ILE A 324 -2.92 13.75 4.62
C ILE A 324 -1.61 13.96 5.38
N LEU A 325 -0.47 13.62 4.79
CA LEU A 325 0.82 13.79 5.44
C LEU A 325 1.13 15.27 5.72
N LYS A 326 0.78 16.19 4.81
CA LYS A 326 0.96 17.64 5.02
C LYS A 326 0.02 18.21 6.08
N PHE A 327 -1.28 17.95 5.98
CA PHE A 327 -2.30 18.63 6.80
C PHE A 327 -2.75 17.88 8.05
N ARG A 328 -2.49 16.57 8.12
CA ARG A 328 -2.83 15.70 9.26
C ARG A 328 -1.57 15.10 9.83
N ASP A 329 -1.44 13.78 9.85
CA ASP A 329 -0.24 13.04 10.20
C ASP A 329 -0.36 11.60 9.72
N ASN A 330 0.78 10.91 9.68
CA ASN A 330 0.86 9.53 9.27
C ASN A 330 0.04 8.58 10.18
N MET A 331 -0.09 8.89 11.48
CA MET A 331 -0.97 8.13 12.38
C MET A 331 -2.44 8.16 11.92
N PHE A 332 -2.92 9.32 11.48
CA PHE A 332 -4.26 9.44 10.90
C PHE A 332 -4.41 8.63 9.60
N GLN A 333 -3.37 8.58 8.76
CA GLN A 333 -3.35 7.76 7.55
C GLN A 333 -3.45 6.26 7.88
N VAL A 334 -2.60 5.77 8.80
CA VAL A 334 -2.61 4.37 9.24
C VAL A 334 -3.98 3.96 9.78
N MET A 335 -4.64 4.82 10.57
CA MET A 335 -6.00 4.53 11.07
C MET A 335 -7.07 4.54 9.99
N SER A 336 -6.97 5.48 9.05
CA SER A 336 -7.89 5.54 7.91
C SER A 336 -7.76 4.30 7.02
N PHE A 337 -6.54 3.75 6.91
CA PHE A 337 -6.31 2.48 6.22
C PHE A 337 -7.00 1.31 6.94
N GLN A 338 -6.92 1.21 8.27
CA GLN A 338 -7.63 0.17 9.01
C GLN A 338 -9.15 0.30 8.91
N LEU A 339 -9.68 1.52 8.90
CA LEU A 339 -11.09 1.76 8.63
C LEU A 339 -11.49 1.33 7.20
N THR A 340 -10.62 1.59 6.22
CA THR A 340 -10.83 1.14 4.83
C THR A 340 -10.90 -0.39 4.76
N ASN A 341 -10.04 -1.11 5.48
CA ASN A 341 -10.05 -2.58 5.51
C ASN A 341 -11.39 -3.13 6.04
N VAL A 342 -11.90 -2.59 7.16
CA VAL A 342 -13.21 -2.98 7.69
C VAL A 342 -14.31 -2.74 6.66
N LEU A 343 -14.30 -1.58 5.99
CA LEU A 343 -15.30 -1.25 4.96
C LEU A 343 -15.23 -2.12 3.71
N ILE A 344 -14.03 -2.54 3.29
CA ILE A 344 -13.87 -3.49 2.17
C ILE A 344 -14.50 -4.83 2.54
N ILE A 345 -14.25 -5.33 3.75
CA ILE A 345 -14.83 -6.61 4.20
C ILE A 345 -16.34 -6.47 4.29
N THR A 346 -16.87 -5.42 4.94
CA THR A 346 -18.32 -5.16 5.00
C THR A 346 -18.94 -5.06 3.61
N SER A 347 -18.31 -4.37 2.67
CA SER A 347 -18.82 -4.24 1.30
C SER A 347 -18.81 -5.59 0.58
N SER A 348 -17.82 -6.44 0.83
CA SER A 348 -17.74 -7.78 0.25
C SER A 348 -18.88 -8.67 0.74
N VAL A 349 -19.30 -8.53 1.99
CA VAL A 349 -20.48 -9.22 2.55
C VAL A 349 -21.77 -8.79 1.85
N LEU A 350 -21.93 -7.49 1.57
CA LEU A 350 -23.15 -6.94 1.00
C LEU A 350 -23.30 -7.19 -0.50
N PHE A 351 -22.20 -7.16 -1.26
CA PHE A 351 -22.23 -7.19 -2.72
C PHE A 351 -21.76 -8.51 -3.35
N MET A 352 -21.06 -9.37 -2.60
CA MET A 352 -20.45 -10.59 -3.15
C MET A 352 -20.95 -11.87 -2.46
N ASP A 353 -22.09 -11.83 -1.77
CA ASP A 353 -22.68 -12.94 -1.00
C ASP A 353 -21.67 -13.66 -0.09
N PHE A 354 -20.66 -12.92 0.39
CA PHE A 354 -19.64 -13.46 1.28
C PHE A 354 -20.21 -13.54 2.69
N HIS A 355 -20.33 -14.74 3.24
CA HIS A 355 -20.75 -14.94 4.63
C HIS A 355 -19.53 -14.94 5.56
N PRO A 356 -19.28 -13.84 6.31
CA PRO A 356 -18.13 -13.79 7.21
C PRO A 356 -18.44 -14.63 8.46
N ALA A 357 -17.40 -15.18 9.08
CA ALA A 357 -17.54 -15.82 10.38
C ALA A 357 -18.13 -14.85 11.42
N LEU A 358 -18.86 -15.37 12.41
CA LEU A 358 -19.46 -14.56 13.49
C LEU A 358 -18.44 -13.66 14.22
N GLU A 359 -17.18 -14.07 14.22
CA GLU A 359 -16.05 -13.30 14.74
C GLU A 359 -15.89 -11.92 14.08
N PHE A 360 -16.26 -11.76 12.81
CA PHE A 360 -16.21 -10.47 12.12
C PHE A 360 -17.06 -9.42 12.84
N PHE A 361 -18.26 -9.81 13.23
CA PHE A 361 -19.22 -8.93 13.91
C PHE A 361 -18.77 -8.53 15.32
N LEU A 362 -17.86 -9.30 15.93
CA LEU A 362 -17.25 -8.95 17.22
C LEU A 362 -15.99 -8.09 17.04
N ILE A 363 -15.15 -8.41 16.06
CA ILE A 363 -13.84 -7.76 15.88
C ILE A 363 -13.98 -6.38 15.21
N ALA A 364 -14.88 -6.23 14.23
CA ALA A 364 -15.04 -4.95 13.53
C ALA A 364 -15.42 -3.79 14.48
N PRO A 365 -16.35 -3.93 15.43
CA PRO A 365 -16.61 -2.91 16.45
C PRO A 365 -15.38 -2.60 17.33
N ILE A 366 -14.57 -3.60 17.67
CA ILE A 366 -13.36 -3.40 18.48
C ILE A 366 -12.33 -2.57 17.72
N VAL A 367 -12.15 -2.82 16.42
CA VAL A 367 -11.29 -1.99 15.54
C VAL A 367 -11.76 -0.54 15.54
N LEU A 368 -13.06 -0.30 15.34
CA LEU A 368 -13.64 1.04 15.35
C LEU A 368 -13.48 1.73 16.70
N LEU A 369 -13.68 0.99 17.80
CA LEU A 369 -13.49 1.49 19.16
C LEU A 369 -12.02 1.86 19.42
N ALA A 370 -11.07 1.05 18.98
CA ALA A 370 -9.64 1.35 19.12
C ALA A 370 -9.24 2.63 18.38
N ILE A 371 -9.75 2.84 17.16
CA ILE A 371 -9.56 4.08 16.39
C ILE A 371 -10.20 5.27 17.13
N PHE A 372 -11.39 5.09 17.69
CA PHE A 372 -12.07 6.13 18.47
C PHE A 372 -11.26 6.51 19.72
N VAL A 373 -10.82 5.54 20.52
CA VAL A 373 -10.04 5.74 21.75
C VAL A 373 -8.74 6.47 21.46
N PHE A 374 -8.02 6.10 20.39
CA PHE A 374 -6.79 6.81 20.01
C PHE A 374 -7.04 8.29 19.73
N ASN A 375 -8.07 8.59 18.93
CA ASN A 375 -8.42 9.95 18.55
C ASN A 375 -8.94 10.77 19.73
N ALA A 376 -9.68 10.15 20.65
CA ALA A 376 -10.12 10.76 21.89
C ALA A 376 -8.92 11.11 22.80
N GLY A 377 -7.96 10.18 22.96
CA GLY A 377 -6.71 10.44 23.69
C GLY A 377 -5.93 11.62 23.13
N LYS A 378 -5.84 11.72 21.80
CA LYS A 378 -5.16 12.83 21.11
C LYS A 378 -5.76 14.20 21.38
N LYS A 379 -7.10 14.29 21.46
CA LYS A 379 -7.79 15.55 21.79
C LYS A 379 -7.53 15.95 23.25
N LYS A 380 -7.55 14.98 24.16
CA LYS A 380 -7.26 15.20 25.58
C LYS A 380 -5.84 15.74 25.78
N ASP A 381 -4.84 15.15 25.15
CA ASP A 381 -3.45 15.59 25.25
C ASP A 381 -3.26 17.03 24.76
N LYS A 382 -3.90 17.41 23.64
CA LYS A 382 -3.87 18.81 23.14
C LYS A 382 -4.51 19.80 24.11
N LYS A 383 -5.62 19.42 24.74
CA LYS A 383 -6.32 20.28 25.72
C LYS A 383 -5.46 20.51 26.95
N VAL A 384 -4.84 19.45 27.48
CA VAL A 384 -3.94 19.52 28.63
C VAL A 384 -2.72 20.41 28.33
N ILE A 385 -2.11 20.27 27.15
CA ILE A 385 -0.98 21.12 26.75
C ILE A 385 -1.40 22.60 26.68
N GLY A 386 -2.55 22.90 26.07
CA GLY A 386 -3.06 24.27 25.99
C GLY A 386 -3.41 24.87 27.35
N GLU A 387 -3.98 24.08 28.27
CA GLU A 387 -4.28 24.52 29.64
C GLU A 387 -2.97 24.80 30.43
N VAL A 388 -1.92 23.98 30.25
CA VAL A 388 -0.60 24.19 30.88
C VAL A 388 0.09 25.44 30.33
N GLU A 389 0.09 25.63 29.01
CA GLU A 389 0.71 26.79 28.35
C GLU A 389 0.03 28.10 28.79
N TYR A 390 -1.30 28.09 28.87
CA TYR A 390 -2.08 29.21 29.38
C TYR A 390 -1.77 29.52 30.86
N THR A 391 -1.65 28.50 31.72
CA THR A 391 -1.28 28.70 33.13
C THR A 391 0.19 29.08 33.36
N SER A 392 1.11 28.75 32.45
CA SER A 392 2.48 29.28 32.48
C SER A 392 2.54 30.74 32.06
N LEU A 393 1.74 31.12 31.05
CA LEU A 393 1.63 32.52 30.62
C LEU A 393 1.03 33.40 31.73
N GLU A 394 -0.01 32.93 32.43
CA GLU A 394 -0.60 33.64 33.57
C GLU A 394 0.36 33.77 34.77
N ARG A 395 1.30 32.83 34.94
CA ARG A 395 2.32 32.89 35.99
C ARG A 395 3.51 33.81 35.67
N GLY A 396 3.61 34.34 34.45
CA GLY A 396 4.74 35.16 34.02
C GLY A 396 6.03 34.36 33.81
N ASP A 397 5.95 33.02 33.83
CA ASP A 397 7.09 32.15 33.59
C ASP A 397 7.38 32.14 32.08
N THR A 398 8.18 33.09 31.62
CA THR A 398 8.81 33.03 30.31
C THR A 398 9.82 31.89 30.36
N LEU A 399 9.44 30.72 29.83
CA LEU A 399 10.36 29.62 29.60
C LEU A 399 11.42 30.11 28.60
N MET A 400 12.59 30.51 29.12
CA MET A 400 13.79 30.70 28.32
C MET A 400 14.14 29.37 27.64
N GLU A 401 14.35 29.49 26.32
CA GLU A 401 14.71 28.54 25.26
C GLU A 401 15.08 27.08 25.60
#